data_AF-A0A7W0EX46-F1
#
_entry.id   AF-A0A7W0EX46-F1
#
_cell.length_a   1.000
_cell.length_b   1.000
_cell.length_c   1.000
_cell.angle_alpha   90.00
_cell.angle_beta   90.00
_cell.angle_gamma   90.00
#
_symmetry.space_group_name_H-M   'P 1'
#
loop_
_entity.id
_entity.type
_entity.pdbx_description
1 polymer ?
#
loop_
_entity_poly.entity_id
_entity_poly.type
_entity_poly.pdbx_seq_one_letter_code
_entity_poly.pdbx_strand_id
1 'polypeptide(L)' 'MFDYQKNHRYFAQTPESIKASAESELASLGAEKISPGFRGIYFSA' A
#
# COMPACT_ATOMS: atom_id res chain seq x y z
N MET A 1 -21.84 4.48 -1.36
CA MET A 1 -20.47 4.74 -0.86
C MET A 1 -19.76 3.39 -0.76
N PHE A 2 -18.61 3.21 -1.41
CA PHE A 2 -17.94 1.90 -1.47
C PHE A 2 -17.14 1.63 -0.18
N ASP A 3 -17.11 0.38 0.30
CA ASP A 3 -16.50 0.00 1.59
C ASP A 3 -15.00 0.31 1.72
N TYR A 4 -14.26 0.37 0.61
CA TYR A 4 -12.84 0.75 0.63
C TYR A 4 -12.62 2.22 1.00
N GLN A 5 -13.61 3.10 0.76
CA GLN A 5 -13.57 4.50 1.20
C GLN A 5 -13.84 4.65 2.70
N LYS A 6 -14.53 3.69 3.34
CA LYS A 6 -14.75 3.69 4.78
C LYS A 6 -13.56 3.12 5.55
N ASN A 7 -12.92 2.10 4.98
CA ASN A 7 -11.86 1.37 5.65
C ASN A 7 -10.46 1.87 5.30
N HIS A 8 -10.34 2.81 4.36
CA HIS A 8 -9.07 3.41 3.96
C HIS A 8 -8.03 2.34 3.63
N ARG A 9 -8.40 1.29 2.88
CA ARG A 9 -7.50 0.19 2.49
C ARG A 9 -7.29 0.18 1.00
N TYR A 10 -6.04 0.18 0.59
CA TYR A 10 -5.59 0.31 -0.78
C TYR A 10 -4.59 -0.81 -1.11
N PHE A 11 -4.50 -1.14 -2.39
CA PHE A 11 -3.54 -2.10 -2.92
C PHE A 11 -2.80 -1.48 -4.09
N ALA A 12 -1.49 -1.34 -3.97
CA ALA A 12 -0.60 -0.89 -5.03
C ALA A 12 0.06 -2.10 -5.69
N GLN A 13 -0.28 -2.36 -6.95
CA GLN A 13 0.42 -3.38 -7.74
C GLN A 13 1.84 -2.87 -8.05
N THR A 14 2.82 -3.60 -7.54
CA THR A 14 4.21 -3.13 -7.48
C THR A 14 5.14 -4.30 -7.83
N PRO A 15 6.04 -4.14 -8.81
CA PRO A 15 7.09 -5.11 -9.09
C PRO A 15 7.95 -5.41 -7.86
N GLU A 16 8.39 -6.66 -7.71
CA GLU A 16 9.21 -7.07 -6.56
C GLU A 16 10.50 -6.26 -6.44
N SER A 17 11.07 -5.86 -7.59
CA SER A 17 12.29 -5.05 -7.68
C SER A 17 12.19 -3.66 -7.06
N ILE A 18 10.99 -3.08 -6.96
CA ILE A 18 10.77 -1.74 -6.40
C ILE A 18 9.92 -1.75 -5.13
N LYS A 19 9.62 -2.94 -4.60
CA LYS A 19 8.71 -3.13 -3.46
C LYS A 19 9.21 -2.39 -2.21
N ALA A 20 10.50 -2.54 -1.89
CA ALA A 20 11.12 -1.86 -0.74
C ALA A 20 11.12 -0.33 -0.87
N SER A 21 11.35 0.19 -2.09
CA SER A 21 11.28 1.63 -2.36
C SER A 21 9.84 2.15 -2.23
N ALA A 22 8.88 1.40 -2.76
CA ALA A 22 7.46 1.74 -2.67
C ALA A 22 6.93 1.70 -1.23
N GLU A 23 7.38 0.75 -0.40
CA GLU A 23 7.06 0.73 1.04
C GLU A 23 7.56 2.00 1.75
N SER A 24 8.79 2.43 1.45
CA SER A 24 9.39 3.63 2.03
C SER A 24 8.69 4.91 1.59
N GLU A 25 8.28 4.97 0.32
CA GLU A 25 7.53 6.10 -0.25
C GLU A 25 6.12 6.18 0.34
N LEU A 26 5.41 5.04 0.42
CA LEU A 26 4.09 4.95 1.06
C LEU A 26 4.15 5.39 2.52
N ALA A 27 5.16 4.94 3.28
CA ALA A 27 5.37 5.38 4.65
C ALA A 27 5.60 6.89 4.74
N SER A 28 6.37 7.46 3.82
CA SER A 28 6.64 8.90 3.77
C SER A 28 5.40 9.74 3.41
N LEU A 29 4.47 9.17 2.64
CA LEU A 29 3.20 9.79 2.29
C LEU A 29 2.14 9.70 3.41
N GLY A 30 2.46 9.05 4.54
CA GLY A 30 1.55 8.87 5.66
C GLY A 30 0.70 7.60 5.60
N ALA A 31 1.07 6.64 4.73
CA ALA A 31 0.37 5.37 4.69
C ALA A 31 0.66 4.53 5.95
N GLU A 32 -0.38 3.94 6.50
CA GLU A 32 -0.35 3.05 7.65
C GLU A 32 -0.57 1.59 7.23
N LYS A 33 -0.22 0.63 8.09
CA LYS A 33 -0.45 -0.81 7.86
C LYS A 33 0.06 -1.32 6.51
N ILE A 34 1.28 -0.89 6.15
CA ILE A 34 1.97 -1.32 4.94
C ILE A 34 2.35 -2.79 5.09
N SER A 35 1.87 -3.62 4.16
CA SER A 35 2.10 -5.06 4.15
C SER A 35 2.39 -5.54 2.72
N PRO A 36 3.58 -6.08 2.43
CA PRO A 36 3.93 -6.57 1.12
C PRO A 36 3.13 -7.85 0.81
N GLY A 37 2.44 -7.84 -0.33
CA GLY A 37 1.66 -8.96 -0.84
C GLY A 37 2.29 -9.60 -2.09
N PHE A 38 1.63 -10.63 -2.61
CA PHE A 38 2.01 -11.21 -3.89
C PHE A 38 1.80 -10.17 -5.01
N ARG A 39 2.89 -9.77 -5.70
CA ARG A 39 2.90 -8.76 -6.77
C ARG A 39 2.43 -7.34 -6.38
N GLY A 40 2.48 -6.97 -5.11
CA GLY A 40 2.10 -5.62 -4.70
C GLY A 40 2.23 -5.37 -3.21
N ILE A 41 1.65 -4.27 -2.76
CA ILE A 41 1.69 -3.79 -1.38
C ILE A 41 0.27 -3.40 -0.97
N TYR A 42 -0.18 -3.93 0.15
CA TYR A 42 -1.38 -3.46 0.83
C TYR A 42 -1.01 -2.33 1.77
N PHE A 43 -1.78 -1.25 1.77
CA PHE A 43 -1.58 -0.14 2.70
C PHE A 43 -2.90 0.52 3.05
N SER A 44 -2.90 1.33 4.09
CA SER A 44 -4.00 2.20 4.47
C SER A 44 -3.57 3.66 4.39
N ALA A 45 -4.47 4.57 4.02
CA ALA A 45 -4.17 6.00 3.84
C ALA A 45 -5.29 6.87 4.39
#